data_AF-A0A9Q9UHM8-F1
#
_entry.id   AF-A0A9Q9UHM8-F1
#
_cell.length_a   1.000
_cell.length_b   1.000
_cell.length_c   1.000
_cell.angle_alpha   90.00
_cell.angle_beta   90.00
_cell.angle_gamma   90.00
#
_symmetry.space_group_name_H-M   'P 1'
#
loop_
_entity.id
_entity.type
_entity.pdbx_description
1 polymer ?
#
loop_
_entity_poly.entity_id
_entity_poly.type
_entity_poly.pdbx_seq_one_letter_code
_entity_poly.pdbx_strand_id
1 'polypeptide(L)'
;MDNANFPQFQFDTDFSEMADTEQEIMLIFTSLLSETQLLTAPEAAAKINDLFPHQPQKDGNKKSPGGFLAAFWDIAFQIAVQLDYRTQQMQKFISLIKALRDLPSTAILEDGRRLWQDLPDLSLFFTERWNQAGITNQATIPPETIQHWINLNGLAAYLTIGNLYGGWYRALESIKLGLENGSRREAQMIIECFAQAAAPWFILSSQQIYHMCRENALQDSSIQGQLWKGRPGFNLERWAFWRSRFIELRNHSLATDELRRVFAEAEAAMERTMVVELSLHGASLASAVSIKDVNFPRREDYLEQHRPSSAALLLELQNTYSDMIGLQGLGIALLLTGQVIGATIPSESPSGLEARGMPARVTCKVSTGTFIFTVQQAREEYNRVRGLYNPSTKKYPTKSGYPHEFSNFGDIKFDDTACNSKKRPVKIYEFPIYQRSSEGTGAVHYDANKSKSDQPGPGECRVVFTAENGHLCGVMCHKSMTPGGDQGFIKCTA
;
A
#
# COMPACT_ATOMS: atom_id res chain seq x y z
N MET A 1 37.02 25.12 -23.17
CA MET A 1 35.95 24.44 -22.42
C MET A 1 36.31 22.98 -22.47
N ASP A 2 37.03 22.52 -21.46
CA ASP A 2 37.57 21.16 -21.43
C ASP A 2 36.43 20.15 -21.32
N ASN A 3 36.56 19.05 -22.08
CA ASN A 3 35.72 17.86 -22.04
C ASN A 3 35.70 17.28 -20.62
N ALA A 4 34.86 17.83 -19.75
CA ALA A 4 34.44 17.14 -18.54
C ALA A 4 33.67 15.90 -19.00
N ASN A 5 34.17 14.73 -18.58
CA ASN A 5 33.63 13.42 -18.90
C ASN A 5 32.30 13.26 -18.14
N PHE A 6 31.26 13.91 -18.66
CA PHE A 6 29.93 13.87 -18.09
C PHE A 6 29.25 12.55 -18.45
N PRO A 7 28.41 11.98 -17.57
CA PRO A 7 27.58 10.85 -17.97
C PRO A 7 26.74 11.27 -19.19
N GLN A 8 26.89 10.56 -20.31
CA GLN A 8 26.03 10.77 -21.47
C GLN A 8 24.66 10.18 -21.16
N PHE A 9 23.77 11.01 -20.62
CA PHE A 9 22.36 10.66 -20.46
C PHE A 9 21.67 10.73 -21.83
N GLN A 10 20.83 9.74 -22.11
CA GLN A 10 19.97 9.71 -23.28
C GLN A 10 18.72 10.54 -22.99
N PHE A 11 18.37 11.43 -23.91
CA PHE A 11 17.18 12.28 -23.85
C PHE A 11 16.33 12.12 -25.10
N ASP A 12 15.02 12.33 -24.95
CA ASP A 12 14.06 12.27 -26.05
C ASP A 12 14.23 13.46 -27.02
N THR A 13 14.84 14.56 -26.56
CA THR A 13 15.09 15.80 -27.32
C THR A 13 16.58 16.09 -27.34
N ASP A 14 17.11 16.54 -28.48
CA ASP A 14 18.52 16.91 -28.58
C ASP A 14 18.83 18.17 -27.74
N PHE A 15 20.00 18.21 -27.10
CA PHE A 15 20.42 19.32 -26.24
C PHE A 15 20.33 20.67 -26.97
N SER A 16 20.70 20.70 -28.25
CA SER A 16 20.69 21.91 -29.07
C SER A 16 19.28 22.44 -29.36
N GLU A 17 18.26 21.59 -29.24
CA GLU A 17 16.85 21.90 -29.46
C GLU A 17 16.11 22.26 -28.16
N MET A 18 16.77 22.07 -27.01
CA MET A 18 16.21 22.39 -25.69
C MET A 18 16.27 23.90 -25.42
N ALA A 19 15.27 24.42 -24.73
CA ALA A 19 15.26 25.82 -24.30
C ALA A 19 16.42 26.10 -23.33
N ASP A 20 16.93 27.34 -23.29
CA ASP A 20 18.06 27.73 -22.42
C ASP A 20 17.89 27.26 -20.96
N THR A 21 16.68 27.40 -20.41
CA THR A 21 16.36 26.96 -19.05
C THR A 21 16.50 25.44 -18.87
N GLU A 22 16.13 24.65 -19.88
CA GLU A 22 16.26 23.19 -19.85
C GLU A 22 17.73 22.76 -19.93
N GLN A 23 18.52 23.44 -20.76
CA GLN A 23 19.98 23.25 -20.82
C GLN A 23 20.62 23.56 -19.46
N GLU A 24 20.23 24.65 -18.80
CA GLU A 24 20.73 24.99 -17.46
C GLU A 24 20.35 23.94 -16.40
N ILE A 25 19.10 23.43 -16.42
CA ILE A 25 18.67 22.33 -15.54
C ILE A 25 19.55 21.09 -15.76
N MET A 26 19.77 20.70 -17.01
CA MET A 26 20.64 19.55 -17.32
C MET A 26 22.07 19.76 -16.84
N LEU A 27 22.65 20.94 -17.02
CA LEU A 27 24.01 21.23 -16.55
C LEU A 27 24.13 21.12 -15.02
N ILE A 28 23.09 21.53 -14.29
CA ILE A 28 23.03 21.36 -12.83
C ILE A 28 22.99 19.87 -12.46
N PHE A 29 22.12 19.08 -13.08
CA PHE A 29 22.07 17.63 -12.84
C PHE A 29 23.40 16.96 -13.16
N THR A 30 23.98 17.29 -14.31
CA THR A 30 25.23 16.68 -14.77
C THR A 30 26.39 17.02 -13.84
N SER A 31 26.45 18.25 -13.32
CA SER A 31 27.46 18.68 -12.34
C SER A 31 27.26 18.04 -10.96
N LEU A 32 26.01 17.86 -10.51
CA LEU A 32 25.67 17.15 -9.28
C LEU A 32 26.07 15.67 -9.37
N LEU A 33 25.72 15.02 -10.47
CA LEU A 33 25.88 13.58 -10.66
C LEU A 33 27.29 13.17 -11.10
N SER A 34 28.18 14.14 -11.36
CA SER A 34 29.57 13.86 -11.69
C SER A 34 30.30 13.11 -10.56
N GLU A 35 31.28 12.29 -10.93
CA GLU A 35 32.16 11.62 -9.96
C GLU A 35 33.06 12.61 -9.21
N THR A 36 33.41 13.72 -9.86
CA THR A 36 34.22 14.81 -9.30
C THR A 36 33.49 15.68 -8.27
N GLN A 37 32.19 15.45 -8.06
CA GLN A 37 31.35 16.13 -7.07
C GLN A 37 31.44 17.67 -7.18
N LEU A 38 31.17 18.19 -8.37
CA LEU A 38 31.25 19.63 -8.66
C LEU A 38 30.17 20.46 -7.95
N LEU A 39 29.05 19.83 -7.60
CA LEU A 39 27.98 20.45 -6.82
C LEU A 39 27.50 19.50 -5.72
N THR A 40 27.19 20.06 -4.56
CA THR A 40 26.42 19.39 -3.51
C THR A 40 24.92 19.49 -3.79
N ALA A 41 24.12 18.64 -3.14
CA ALA A 41 22.66 18.66 -3.31
C ALA A 41 22.00 19.98 -2.88
N PRO A 42 22.38 20.63 -1.77
CA PRO A 42 21.86 21.96 -1.41
C PRO A 42 22.23 23.05 -2.42
N GLU A 43 23.45 23.05 -2.95
CA GLU A 43 23.88 24.01 -3.98
C GLU A 43 23.11 23.82 -5.28
N ALA A 44 22.93 22.57 -5.71
CA ALA A 44 22.11 22.25 -6.87
C ALA A 44 20.63 22.65 -6.66
N ALA A 45 20.07 22.40 -5.48
CA ALA A 45 18.70 22.82 -5.14
C ALA A 45 18.54 24.34 -5.17
N ALA A 46 19.50 25.09 -4.60
CA ALA A 46 19.50 26.55 -4.65
C ALA A 46 19.57 27.06 -6.10
N LYS A 47 20.46 26.50 -6.93
CA LYS A 47 20.55 26.85 -8.36
C LYS A 47 19.25 26.57 -9.10
N ILE A 48 18.62 25.41 -8.90
CA ILE A 48 17.32 25.08 -9.50
C ILE A 48 16.23 26.06 -9.04
N ASN A 49 16.23 26.43 -7.77
CA ASN A 49 15.29 27.43 -7.25
C ASN A 49 15.50 28.80 -7.89
N ASP A 50 16.74 29.23 -8.11
CA ASP A 50 17.05 30.52 -8.75
C ASP A 50 16.60 30.58 -10.22
N LEU A 51 16.48 29.43 -10.89
CA LEU A 51 15.92 29.34 -12.24
C LEU A 51 14.39 29.43 -12.26
N PHE A 52 13.72 29.23 -11.12
CA PHE A 52 12.26 29.21 -11.07
C PHE A 52 11.68 30.61 -11.36
N PRO A 53 10.75 30.75 -12.32
CA PRO A 53 10.13 32.02 -12.64
C PRO A 53 9.09 32.40 -11.57
N HIS A 54 9.51 33.07 -10.50
CA HIS A 54 8.64 33.46 -9.36
C HIS A 54 7.45 34.38 -9.73
N GLN A 55 7.47 35.00 -10.92
CA GLN A 55 6.34 35.78 -11.44
C GLN A 55 6.04 35.35 -12.88
N PRO A 56 4.76 35.25 -13.28
CA PRO A 56 4.40 35.08 -14.68
C PRO A 56 4.92 36.28 -15.48
N GLN A 57 5.90 36.07 -16.36
CA GLN A 57 6.44 37.15 -17.18
C GLN A 57 5.54 37.44 -18.38
N LYS A 58 5.48 38.72 -18.77
CA LYS A 58 4.75 39.19 -19.96
C LYS A 58 5.53 39.01 -21.27
N ASP A 59 6.83 38.77 -21.20
CA ASP A 59 7.70 38.60 -22.38
C ASP A 59 7.95 37.11 -22.62
N GLY A 60 7.52 36.63 -23.80
CA GLY A 60 7.35 35.22 -24.16
C GLY A 60 8.61 34.35 -24.30
N ASN A 61 9.76 34.73 -23.70
CA ASN A 61 11.02 33.98 -23.79
C ASN A 61 11.32 33.11 -22.57
N LYS A 62 10.63 33.27 -21.43
CA LYS A 62 10.80 32.39 -20.25
C LYS A 62 9.56 31.54 -20.00
N LYS A 63 9.76 30.28 -19.60
CA LYS A 63 8.66 29.36 -19.27
C LYS A 63 7.79 29.93 -18.15
N SER A 64 6.49 29.65 -18.19
CA SER A 64 5.60 29.88 -17.04
C SER A 64 6.03 29.03 -15.84
N PRO A 65 5.62 29.34 -14.60
CA PRO A 65 5.87 28.49 -13.44
C PRO A 65 5.55 27.01 -13.68
N GLY A 66 4.38 26.72 -14.26
CA GLY A 66 3.98 25.36 -14.63
C GLY A 66 4.86 24.77 -15.74
N GLY A 67 5.21 25.55 -16.76
CA GLY A 67 6.11 25.10 -17.83
C GLY A 67 7.53 24.79 -17.33
N PHE A 68 8.03 25.54 -16.35
CA PHE A 68 9.30 25.26 -15.68
C PHE A 68 9.24 23.95 -14.88
N LEU A 69 8.20 23.77 -14.04
CA LEU A 69 8.04 22.54 -13.26
C LEU A 69 7.92 21.31 -14.15
N ALA A 70 7.16 21.42 -15.25
CA ALA A 70 7.03 20.35 -16.23
C ALA A 70 8.39 19.96 -16.83
N ALA A 71 9.16 20.95 -17.27
CA ALA A 71 10.48 20.72 -17.83
C ALA A 71 11.46 20.13 -16.81
N PHE A 72 11.46 20.67 -15.59
CA PHE A 72 12.31 20.20 -14.51
C PHE A 72 12.03 18.73 -14.18
N TRP A 73 10.77 18.36 -13.94
CA TRP A 73 10.42 16.98 -13.59
C TRP A 73 10.64 16.00 -14.72
N ASP A 74 10.36 16.40 -15.96
CA ASP A 74 10.61 15.55 -17.11
C ASP A 74 12.11 15.22 -17.25
N ILE A 75 12.98 16.25 -17.25
CA ILE A 75 14.43 16.06 -17.28
C ILE A 75 14.91 15.23 -16.08
N ALA A 76 14.42 15.54 -14.88
CA ALA A 76 14.80 14.84 -13.66
C ALA A 76 14.52 13.32 -13.77
N PHE A 77 13.34 12.94 -14.26
CA PHE A 77 12.98 11.52 -14.38
C PHE A 77 13.56 10.83 -15.62
N GLN A 78 13.83 11.55 -16.72
CA GLN A 78 14.62 11.02 -17.84
C GLN A 78 16.02 10.62 -17.38
N ILE A 79 16.65 11.44 -16.54
CA ILE A 79 17.97 11.13 -15.95
C ILE A 79 17.85 10.00 -14.93
N ALA A 80 16.89 10.09 -14.00
CA ALA A 80 16.84 9.19 -12.85
C ALA A 80 16.63 7.71 -13.22
N VAL A 81 15.90 7.41 -14.30
CA VAL A 81 15.72 6.01 -14.75
C VAL A 81 17.00 5.38 -15.30
N GLN A 82 17.97 6.19 -15.71
CA GLN A 82 19.27 5.73 -16.20
C GLN A 82 20.26 5.46 -15.06
N LEU A 83 19.94 5.90 -13.84
CA LEU A 83 20.80 5.72 -12.67
C LEU A 83 20.55 4.34 -12.05
N ASP A 84 21.59 3.52 -11.93
CA ASP A 84 21.50 2.30 -11.12
C ASP A 84 21.18 2.70 -9.66
N TYR A 85 20.08 2.15 -9.14
CA TYR A 85 19.57 2.46 -7.81
C TYR A 85 20.56 2.13 -6.67
N ARG A 86 21.57 1.31 -6.94
CA ARG A 86 22.61 0.93 -5.98
C ARG A 86 23.77 1.93 -5.91
N THR A 87 23.86 2.85 -6.86
CA THR A 87 25.00 3.76 -7.00
C THR A 87 24.87 5.02 -6.17
N GLN A 88 26.00 5.71 -5.97
CA GLN A 88 26.02 7.02 -5.30
C GLN A 88 25.28 8.09 -6.11
N GLN A 89 25.23 7.97 -7.44
CA GLN A 89 24.53 8.89 -8.32
C GLN A 89 23.03 8.90 -8.01
N MET A 90 22.40 7.73 -7.81
CA MET A 90 21.01 7.67 -7.32
C MET A 90 20.87 8.38 -5.97
N GLN A 91 21.79 8.14 -5.02
CA GLN A 91 21.73 8.80 -3.71
C GLN A 91 21.87 10.33 -3.80
N LYS A 92 22.71 10.83 -4.70
CA LYS A 92 22.85 12.27 -4.98
C LYS A 92 21.55 12.84 -5.56
N PHE A 93 20.90 12.12 -6.49
CA PHE A 93 19.59 12.50 -7.01
C PHE A 93 18.54 12.59 -5.91
N ILE A 94 18.41 11.57 -5.05
CA ILE A 94 17.47 11.59 -3.91
C ILE A 94 17.78 12.74 -2.95
N SER A 95 19.07 13.01 -2.71
CA SER A 95 19.51 14.10 -1.85
C SER A 95 19.13 15.47 -2.42
N LEU A 96 19.14 15.64 -3.74
CA LEU A 96 18.65 16.86 -4.39
C LEU A 96 17.15 17.05 -4.15
N ILE A 97 16.33 16.00 -4.31
CA ILE A 97 14.88 16.11 -4.07
C ILE A 97 14.59 16.47 -2.61
N LYS A 98 15.34 15.89 -1.65
CA LYS A 98 15.26 16.27 -0.24
C LYS A 98 15.69 17.73 -0.02
N ALA A 99 16.81 18.14 -0.61
CA ALA A 99 17.32 19.51 -0.48
C ALA A 99 16.33 20.54 -1.05
N LEU A 100 15.68 20.25 -2.18
CA LEU A 100 14.60 21.07 -2.73
C LEU A 100 13.45 21.18 -1.72
N ARG A 101 12.93 20.05 -1.22
CA ARG A 101 11.84 20.04 -0.22
C ARG A 101 12.18 20.84 1.02
N ASP A 102 13.44 20.81 1.44
CA ASP A 102 13.90 21.44 2.67
C ASP A 102 14.31 22.92 2.45
N LEU A 103 14.21 23.46 1.22
CA LEU A 103 14.45 24.88 0.96
C LEU A 103 13.48 25.76 1.77
N PRO A 104 13.93 26.93 2.28
CA PRO A 104 13.08 27.86 3.01
C PRO A 104 12.16 28.70 2.10
N SER A 105 11.82 28.21 0.91
CA SER A 105 11.02 28.97 -0.07
C SER A 105 9.63 29.31 0.49
N THR A 106 9.23 30.57 0.39
CA THR A 106 7.88 31.02 0.80
C THR A 106 6.93 31.17 -0.40
N ALA A 107 7.40 30.82 -1.60
CA ALA A 107 6.61 30.93 -2.81
C ALA A 107 5.44 29.93 -2.79
N ILE A 108 4.25 30.43 -3.09
CA ILE A 108 3.01 29.65 -3.21
C ILE A 108 2.57 29.70 -4.66
N LEU A 109 2.31 28.54 -5.26
CA LEU A 109 1.79 28.40 -6.61
C LEU A 109 0.32 28.85 -6.67
N GLU A 110 -0.20 29.08 -7.88
CA GLU A 110 -1.59 29.51 -8.09
C GLU A 110 -2.62 28.53 -7.50
N ASP A 111 -2.29 27.25 -7.40
CA ASP A 111 -3.13 26.20 -6.81
C ASP A 111 -2.98 26.05 -5.28
N GLY A 112 -2.20 26.93 -4.64
CA GLY A 112 -2.00 26.96 -3.19
C GLY A 112 -0.90 26.02 -2.67
N ARG A 113 -0.25 25.22 -3.52
CA ARG A 113 0.91 24.41 -3.11
C ARG A 113 2.13 25.29 -2.86
N ARG A 114 2.92 24.94 -1.84
CA ARG A 114 4.20 25.61 -1.56
C ARG A 114 5.29 25.06 -2.47
N LEU A 115 6.01 25.96 -3.12
CA LEU A 115 7.07 25.62 -4.06
C LEU A 115 8.16 24.82 -3.35
N TRP A 116 8.45 23.64 -3.91
CA TRP A 116 9.37 22.63 -3.38
C TRP A 116 8.93 21.89 -2.11
N GLN A 117 8.39 22.53 -1.06
CA GLN A 117 8.01 21.77 0.15
C GLN A 117 6.91 20.74 -0.12
N ASP A 118 5.99 21.05 -1.04
CA ASP A 118 4.92 20.15 -1.42
C ASP A 118 5.26 19.33 -2.69
N LEU A 119 6.50 19.47 -3.21
CA LEU A 119 7.01 18.81 -4.42
C LEU A 119 5.97 18.77 -5.56
N PRO A 120 5.50 19.95 -6.03
CA PRO A 120 4.40 20.04 -6.97
C PRO A 120 4.71 19.25 -8.23
N ASP A 121 3.76 18.46 -8.71
CA ASP A 121 3.79 17.67 -9.95
C ASP A 121 4.79 16.49 -9.97
N LEU A 122 5.58 16.28 -8.92
CA LEU A 122 6.44 15.08 -8.77
C LEU A 122 5.67 13.79 -9.05
N SER A 123 4.52 13.62 -8.39
CA SER A 123 3.71 12.40 -8.52
C SER A 123 3.12 12.23 -9.92
N LEU A 124 2.83 13.33 -10.63
CA LEU A 124 2.30 13.30 -11.99
C LEU A 124 3.39 12.80 -12.94
N PHE A 125 4.54 13.47 -12.99
CA PHE A 125 5.64 13.11 -13.89
C PHE A 125 6.26 11.75 -13.57
N PHE A 126 6.34 11.38 -12.28
CA PHE A 126 6.74 10.02 -11.91
C PHE A 126 5.77 8.98 -12.49
N THR A 127 4.47 9.24 -12.43
CA THR A 127 3.44 8.34 -12.96
C THR A 127 3.47 8.28 -14.48
N GLU A 128 3.70 9.40 -15.16
CA GLU A 128 3.88 9.44 -16.61
C GLU A 128 5.08 8.60 -17.03
N ARG A 129 6.24 8.79 -16.39
CA ARG A 129 7.45 8.00 -16.69
C ARG A 129 7.24 6.51 -16.41
N TRP A 130 6.52 6.17 -15.34
CA TRP A 130 6.12 4.79 -15.03
C TRP A 130 5.26 4.17 -16.12
N ASN A 131 4.29 4.92 -16.65
CA ASN A 131 3.39 4.44 -17.70
C ASN A 131 4.11 4.34 -19.05
N GLN A 132 5.01 5.28 -19.36
CA GLN A 132 5.82 5.29 -20.58
C GLN A 132 6.73 4.07 -20.69
N ALA A 133 7.23 3.52 -19.57
CA ALA A 133 8.01 2.29 -19.59
C ALA A 133 7.24 1.13 -20.24
N GLY A 134 5.90 1.12 -20.18
CA GLY A 134 5.04 0.26 -21.00
C GLY A 134 5.25 -1.26 -20.80
N ILE A 135 5.95 -1.67 -19.75
CA ILE A 135 6.51 -3.03 -19.56
C ILE A 135 5.44 -4.12 -19.65
N THR A 136 4.21 -3.86 -19.19
CA THR A 136 3.14 -4.87 -19.17
C THR A 136 2.41 -5.04 -20.52
N ASN A 137 2.68 -4.19 -21.50
CA ASN A 137 1.95 -4.14 -22.78
C ASN A 137 2.80 -4.58 -23.98
N GLN A 138 4.04 -5.01 -23.75
CA GLN A 138 5.00 -5.36 -24.81
C GLN A 138 5.22 -6.87 -24.89
N ALA A 139 5.24 -7.41 -26.11
CA ALA A 139 5.50 -8.83 -26.37
C ALA A 139 6.97 -9.21 -26.13
N THR A 140 7.88 -8.28 -26.43
CA THR A 140 9.32 -8.37 -26.18
C THR A 140 9.77 -7.04 -25.62
N ILE A 141 10.58 -7.04 -24.57
CA ILE A 141 11.04 -5.83 -23.89
C ILE A 141 12.56 -5.72 -24.09
N PRO A 142 13.07 -4.58 -24.60
CA PRO A 142 14.50 -4.37 -24.73
C PRO A 142 15.22 -4.40 -23.38
N PRO A 143 16.46 -4.94 -23.30
CA PRO A 143 17.22 -4.99 -22.06
C PRO A 143 17.38 -3.63 -21.37
N GLU A 144 17.59 -2.53 -22.12
CA GLU A 144 17.68 -1.20 -21.52
C GLU A 144 16.36 -0.77 -20.86
N THR A 145 15.22 -1.14 -21.44
CA THR A 145 13.90 -0.82 -20.89
C THR A 145 13.65 -1.61 -19.59
N ILE A 146 14.10 -2.87 -19.54
CA ILE A 146 14.09 -3.67 -18.30
C ILE A 146 14.95 -3.01 -17.22
N GLN A 147 16.16 -2.56 -17.57
CA GLN A 147 17.05 -1.90 -16.62
C GLN A 147 16.46 -0.59 -16.09
N HIS A 148 15.89 0.25 -16.97
CA HIS A 148 15.19 1.47 -16.56
C HIS A 148 14.01 1.17 -15.62
N TRP A 149 13.28 0.09 -15.87
CA TRP A 149 12.18 -0.33 -14.99
C TRP A 149 12.65 -0.74 -13.59
N ILE A 150 13.77 -1.47 -13.50
CA ILE A 150 14.39 -1.84 -12.23
C ILE A 150 14.85 -0.60 -11.47
N ASN A 151 15.53 0.32 -12.17
CA ASN A 151 16.00 1.59 -11.61
C ASN A 151 14.84 2.46 -11.13
N LEU A 152 13.74 2.52 -11.89
CA LEU A 152 12.54 3.26 -11.51
C LEU A 152 11.88 2.68 -10.24
N ASN A 153 11.89 1.35 -10.07
CA ASN A 153 11.42 0.72 -8.84
C ASN A 153 12.33 1.03 -7.64
N GLY A 154 13.65 1.02 -7.84
CA GLY A 154 14.60 1.45 -6.81
C GLY A 154 14.43 2.92 -6.42
N LEU A 155 14.26 3.81 -7.40
CA LEU A 155 13.93 5.22 -7.19
C LEU A 155 12.62 5.38 -6.40
N ALA A 156 11.56 4.66 -6.80
CA ALA A 156 10.29 4.66 -6.10
C ALA A 156 10.45 4.25 -4.63
N ALA A 157 11.24 3.22 -4.36
CA ALA A 157 11.52 2.77 -3.00
C ALA A 157 12.21 3.87 -2.18
N TYR A 158 13.26 4.50 -2.70
CA TYR A 158 13.94 5.61 -2.01
C TYR A 158 13.03 6.81 -1.74
N LEU A 159 12.24 7.23 -2.73
CA LEU A 159 11.30 8.34 -2.56
C LEU A 159 10.22 7.99 -1.52
N THR A 160 9.77 6.74 -1.49
CA THR A 160 8.74 6.27 -0.56
C THR A 160 9.27 6.23 0.88
N ILE A 161 10.44 5.63 1.12
CA ILE A 161 11.04 5.61 2.47
C ILE A 161 11.41 7.03 2.96
N GLY A 162 11.71 7.95 2.04
CA GLY A 162 11.98 9.35 2.34
C GLY A 162 10.74 10.21 2.60
N ASN A 163 9.54 9.62 2.52
CA ASN A 163 8.25 10.32 2.56
C ASN A 163 8.18 11.47 1.54
N LEU A 164 8.74 11.25 0.35
CA LEU A 164 8.72 12.15 -0.80
C LEU A 164 7.65 11.74 -1.82
N TYR A 165 7.22 10.47 -1.77
CA TYR A 165 6.28 9.88 -2.71
C TYR A 165 5.41 8.81 -2.04
N GLY A 166 4.12 8.76 -2.39
CA GLY A 166 3.18 7.74 -1.90
C GLY A 166 3.29 6.41 -2.64
N GLY A 167 4.47 5.77 -2.66
CA GLY A 167 4.75 4.66 -3.56
C GLY A 167 4.33 3.25 -3.08
N TRP A 168 3.74 3.10 -1.90
CA TRP A 168 3.40 1.77 -1.36
C TRP A 168 2.41 0.97 -2.21
N TYR A 169 1.49 1.63 -2.90
CA TYR A 169 0.62 0.97 -3.89
C TYR A 169 1.44 0.36 -5.03
N ARG A 170 2.41 1.12 -5.57
CA ARG A 170 3.32 0.65 -6.63
C ARG A 170 4.24 -0.47 -6.14
N ALA A 171 4.67 -0.41 -4.88
CA ALA A 171 5.43 -1.51 -4.27
C ALA A 171 4.63 -2.82 -4.35
N LEU A 172 3.37 -2.79 -3.91
CA LEU A 172 2.51 -3.98 -3.91
C LEU A 172 2.20 -4.47 -5.33
N GLU A 173 2.02 -3.56 -6.30
CA GLU A 173 1.88 -3.93 -7.72
C GLU A 173 3.12 -4.60 -8.29
N SER A 174 4.32 -4.04 -8.07
CA SER A 174 5.57 -4.62 -8.54
C SER A 174 5.84 -5.99 -7.91
N ILE A 175 5.57 -6.12 -6.61
CA ILE A 175 5.68 -7.38 -5.88
C ILE A 175 4.69 -8.42 -6.44
N LYS A 176 3.44 -8.02 -6.71
CA LYS A 176 2.45 -8.88 -7.37
C LYS A 176 2.95 -9.39 -8.71
N LEU A 177 3.42 -8.48 -9.57
CA LEU A 177 3.90 -8.83 -10.91
C LEU A 177 5.08 -9.81 -10.86
N GLY A 178 6.02 -9.60 -9.94
CA GLY A 178 7.24 -10.40 -9.84
C GLY A 178 7.10 -11.72 -9.08
N LEU A 179 6.28 -11.76 -8.03
CA LEU A 179 6.28 -12.87 -7.08
C LEU A 179 4.96 -13.64 -7.03
N GLU A 180 3.84 -13.02 -7.39
CA GLU A 180 2.51 -13.63 -7.26
C GLU A 180 1.88 -14.02 -8.59
N ASN A 181 2.48 -13.64 -9.71
CA ASN A 181 2.04 -14.07 -11.02
C ASN A 181 2.98 -15.14 -11.57
N GLY A 182 2.45 -15.96 -12.48
CA GLY A 182 3.29 -16.76 -13.36
C GLY A 182 2.72 -18.11 -13.76
N SER A 183 2.79 -18.35 -15.07
CA SER A 183 2.79 -19.66 -15.69
C SER A 183 4.19 -20.04 -16.17
N ARG A 184 4.44 -21.32 -16.51
CA ARG A 184 5.70 -21.75 -17.14
C ARG A 184 6.07 -20.94 -18.39
N ARG A 185 5.07 -20.40 -19.11
CA ARG A 185 5.29 -19.64 -20.36
C ARG A 185 5.81 -18.23 -20.11
N GLU A 186 5.61 -17.69 -18.91
CA GLU A 186 6.01 -16.33 -18.53
C GLU A 186 7.26 -16.30 -17.65
N ALA A 187 7.82 -17.47 -17.32
CA ALA A 187 8.90 -17.62 -16.35
C ALA A 187 10.12 -16.74 -16.66
N GLN A 188 10.50 -16.63 -17.94
CA GLN A 188 11.62 -15.78 -18.37
C GLN A 188 11.37 -14.30 -18.01
N MET A 189 10.23 -13.74 -18.43
CA MET A 189 9.86 -12.35 -18.18
C MET A 189 9.72 -12.05 -16.68
N ILE A 190 9.18 -13.00 -15.92
CA ILE A 190 9.08 -12.88 -14.46
C ILE A 190 10.47 -12.80 -13.84
N ILE A 191 11.39 -13.68 -14.25
CA ILE A 191 12.73 -13.76 -13.67
C ILE A 191 13.58 -12.55 -14.08
N GLU A 192 13.64 -12.22 -15.36
CA GLU A 192 14.53 -11.18 -15.89
C GLU A 192 14.01 -9.76 -15.69
N CYS A 193 12.71 -9.57 -15.49
CA CYS A 193 12.12 -8.23 -15.37
C CYS A 193 11.36 -8.06 -14.05
N PHE A 194 10.24 -8.75 -13.88
CA PHE A 194 9.29 -8.38 -12.82
C PHE A 194 9.80 -8.71 -11.40
N ALA A 195 10.37 -9.89 -11.20
CA ALA A 195 10.94 -10.28 -9.91
C ALA A 195 12.19 -9.46 -9.60
N GLN A 196 13.00 -9.15 -10.62
CA GLN A 196 14.17 -8.29 -10.45
C GLN A 196 13.75 -6.87 -10.07
N ALA A 197 12.67 -6.34 -10.66
CA ALA A 197 12.11 -5.03 -10.31
C ALA A 197 11.38 -5.00 -8.96
N ALA A 198 10.88 -6.15 -8.47
CA ALA A 198 10.33 -6.28 -7.13
C ALA A 198 11.42 -6.29 -6.04
N ALA A 199 12.62 -6.81 -6.34
CA ALA A 199 13.70 -6.95 -5.37
C ALA A 199 14.14 -5.64 -4.67
N PRO A 200 14.30 -4.48 -5.35
CA PRO A 200 14.63 -3.20 -4.71
C PRO A 200 13.73 -2.82 -3.54
N TRP A 201 12.42 -3.12 -3.61
CA TRP A 201 11.49 -2.84 -2.52
C TRP A 201 11.86 -3.59 -1.23
N PHE A 202 12.29 -4.84 -1.32
CA PHE A 202 12.73 -5.59 -0.14
C PHE A 202 14.15 -5.24 0.29
N ILE A 203 15.05 -5.03 -0.67
CA ILE A 203 16.45 -4.67 -0.37
C ILE A 203 16.52 -3.34 0.37
N LEU A 204 15.75 -2.34 -0.08
CA LEU A 204 15.81 -0.98 0.44
C LEU A 204 14.80 -0.69 1.54
N SER A 205 13.64 -1.35 1.54
CA SER A 205 12.51 -1.00 2.42
C SER A 205 11.89 -2.20 3.16
N SER A 206 12.66 -3.29 3.36
CA SER A 206 12.20 -4.49 4.07
C SER A 206 11.60 -4.20 5.44
N GLN A 207 12.21 -3.34 6.24
CA GLN A 207 11.70 -2.96 7.57
C GLN A 207 10.32 -2.32 7.50
N GLN A 208 10.14 -1.35 6.59
CA GLN A 208 8.87 -0.65 6.41
C GLN A 208 7.80 -1.58 5.85
N ILE A 209 8.13 -2.43 4.87
CA ILE A 209 7.20 -3.43 4.34
C ILE A 209 6.81 -4.43 5.43
N TYR A 210 7.75 -4.90 6.25
CA TYR A 210 7.44 -5.82 7.35
C TYR A 210 6.53 -5.17 8.40
N HIS A 211 6.78 -3.90 8.76
CA HIS A 211 5.90 -3.11 9.62
C HIS A 211 4.48 -3.03 9.04
N MET A 212 4.36 -2.68 7.75
CA MET A 212 3.06 -2.67 7.05
C MET A 212 2.39 -4.05 7.04
N CYS A 213 3.16 -5.13 6.92
CA CYS A 213 2.65 -6.50 7.02
C CYS A 213 2.11 -6.82 8.43
N ARG A 214 2.74 -6.32 9.49
CA ARG A 214 2.23 -6.47 10.85
C ARG A 214 0.93 -5.69 11.07
N GLU A 215 0.85 -4.52 10.47
CA GLU A 215 -0.34 -3.64 10.53
C GLU A 215 -1.48 -4.07 9.59
N ASN A 216 -1.26 -5.10 8.76
CA ASN A 216 -2.20 -5.52 7.73
C ASN A 216 -2.59 -4.37 6.77
N ALA A 217 -1.61 -3.56 6.35
CA ALA A 217 -1.84 -2.33 5.58
C ALA A 217 -2.21 -2.60 4.10
N LEU A 218 -2.81 -1.60 3.45
CA LEU A 218 -3.22 -1.61 2.03
C LEU A 218 -4.01 -2.85 1.60
N GLN A 219 -5.13 -3.15 2.28
CA GLN A 219 -5.97 -4.34 2.04
C GLN A 219 -6.77 -4.32 0.73
N ASP A 220 -6.31 -3.59 -0.29
CA ASP A 220 -6.92 -3.56 -1.61
C ASP A 220 -6.80 -4.93 -2.29
N SER A 221 -7.94 -5.59 -2.49
CA SER A 221 -8.01 -6.92 -3.12
C SER A 221 -7.77 -6.90 -4.63
N SER A 222 -7.75 -5.74 -5.28
CA SER A 222 -7.42 -5.63 -6.71
C SER A 222 -5.93 -5.92 -6.99
N ILE A 223 -5.08 -5.77 -5.97
CA ILE A 223 -3.64 -5.97 -6.05
C ILE A 223 -3.28 -7.36 -5.49
N GLN A 224 -3.74 -8.40 -6.16
CA GLN A 224 -3.44 -9.80 -5.85
C GLN A 224 -3.10 -10.57 -7.13
N GLY A 225 -2.00 -11.33 -7.09
CA GLY A 225 -1.58 -12.18 -8.19
C GLY A 225 -2.17 -13.58 -8.12
N GLN A 226 -2.08 -14.31 -9.24
CA GLN A 226 -2.74 -15.61 -9.41
C GLN A 226 -2.24 -16.70 -8.45
N LEU A 227 -0.97 -16.66 -8.04
CA LEU A 227 -0.34 -17.62 -7.15
C LEU A 227 -0.65 -17.36 -5.67
N TRP A 228 -0.96 -16.12 -5.29
CA TRP A 228 -1.34 -15.79 -3.92
C TRP A 228 -2.81 -16.09 -3.67
N LYS A 229 -3.13 -16.91 -2.67
CA LYS A 229 -4.49 -17.32 -2.31
C LYS A 229 -4.96 -16.82 -0.94
N GLY A 230 -4.09 -16.12 -0.20
CA GLY A 230 -4.40 -15.59 1.12
C GLY A 230 -5.06 -14.20 1.07
N ARG A 231 -4.98 -13.48 2.19
CA ARG A 231 -5.59 -12.15 2.38
C ARG A 231 -4.90 -11.05 1.55
N PRO A 232 -5.63 -10.01 1.13
CA PRO A 232 -5.06 -8.89 0.38
C PRO A 232 -4.16 -8.00 1.24
N GLY A 233 -3.49 -7.06 0.60
CA GLY A 233 -2.56 -6.12 1.22
C GLY A 233 -1.26 -6.71 1.73
N PHE A 234 -0.53 -5.89 2.48
CA PHE A 234 0.66 -6.29 3.20
C PHE A 234 0.22 -7.10 4.42
N ASN A 235 0.64 -8.36 4.53
CA ASN A 235 0.41 -9.18 5.72
C ASN A 235 1.53 -10.20 5.91
N LEU A 236 1.67 -10.73 7.13
CA LEU A 236 2.78 -11.64 7.48
C LEU A 236 2.74 -12.97 6.70
N GLU A 237 1.55 -13.49 6.39
CA GLU A 237 1.43 -14.70 5.56
C GLU A 237 1.96 -14.44 4.14
N ARG A 238 1.61 -13.29 3.58
CA ARG A 238 2.02 -12.85 2.25
C ARG A 238 3.52 -12.52 2.19
N TRP A 239 4.07 -11.96 3.27
CA TRP A 239 5.51 -11.79 3.45
C TRP A 239 6.27 -13.13 3.38
N ALA A 240 5.83 -14.13 4.13
CA ALA A 240 6.42 -15.46 4.10
C ALA A 240 6.31 -16.09 2.70
N PHE A 241 5.18 -15.90 2.02
CA PHE A 241 5.00 -16.30 0.63
C PHE A 241 6.01 -15.60 -0.29
N TRP A 242 6.10 -14.27 -0.30
CA TRP A 242 7.06 -13.54 -1.15
C TRP A 242 8.50 -13.98 -0.93
N ARG A 243 8.88 -14.23 0.32
CA ARG A 243 10.21 -14.76 0.63
C ARG A 243 10.42 -16.13 -0.02
N SER A 244 9.45 -17.04 0.12
CA SER A 244 9.52 -18.36 -0.54
C SER A 244 9.61 -18.27 -2.06
N ARG A 245 8.97 -17.27 -2.67
CA ARG A 245 9.04 -17.00 -4.11
C ARG A 245 10.45 -16.61 -4.56
N PHE A 246 11.14 -15.74 -3.82
CA PHE A 246 12.54 -15.45 -4.14
C PHE A 246 13.45 -16.67 -4.05
N ILE A 247 13.21 -17.57 -3.08
CA ILE A 247 13.94 -18.83 -2.95
C ILE A 247 13.70 -19.74 -4.17
N GLU A 248 12.46 -19.85 -4.63
CA GLU A 248 12.15 -20.61 -5.85
C GLU A 248 12.82 -19.99 -7.08
N LEU A 249 12.67 -18.68 -7.26
CA LEU A 249 13.17 -17.98 -8.45
C LEU A 249 14.71 -18.02 -8.56
N ARG A 250 15.45 -17.90 -7.44
CA ARG A 250 16.92 -18.04 -7.46
C ARG A 250 17.38 -19.45 -7.80
N ASN A 251 16.56 -20.46 -7.51
CA ASN A 251 16.86 -21.87 -7.83
C ASN A 251 16.34 -22.27 -9.21
N HIS A 252 15.66 -21.38 -9.92
CA HIS A 252 15.12 -21.66 -11.25
C HIS A 252 16.25 -21.79 -12.29
N SER A 253 16.08 -22.68 -13.26
CA SER A 253 17.09 -22.95 -14.30
C SER A 253 17.37 -21.74 -15.20
N LEU A 254 16.40 -20.85 -15.36
CA LEU A 254 16.51 -19.62 -16.16
C LEU A 254 17.21 -18.46 -15.41
N ALA A 255 17.43 -18.57 -14.10
CA ALA A 255 18.11 -17.51 -13.36
C ALA A 255 19.61 -17.51 -13.69
N THR A 256 20.15 -16.38 -14.14
CA THR A 256 21.60 -16.17 -14.27
C THR A 256 22.22 -15.98 -12.88
N ASP A 257 23.54 -16.15 -12.75
CA ASP A 257 24.22 -15.97 -11.46
C ASP A 257 24.00 -14.58 -10.85
N GLU A 258 23.87 -13.56 -11.69
CA GLU A 258 23.55 -12.22 -11.22
C GLU A 258 22.13 -12.12 -10.66
N LEU A 259 21.13 -12.69 -11.35
CA LEU A 259 19.75 -12.74 -10.84
C LEU A 259 19.64 -13.56 -9.56
N ARG A 260 20.39 -14.66 -9.45
CA ARG A 260 20.46 -15.46 -8.22
C ARG A 260 20.95 -14.62 -7.05
N ARG A 261 21.98 -13.79 -7.25
CA ARG A 261 22.50 -12.88 -6.20
C ARG A 261 21.46 -11.84 -5.80
N VAL A 262 20.79 -11.20 -6.76
CA VAL A 262 19.75 -10.19 -6.47
C VAL A 262 18.60 -10.79 -5.66
N PHE A 263 18.11 -11.97 -6.02
CA PHE A 263 17.04 -12.64 -5.28
C PHE A 263 17.49 -13.14 -3.91
N ALA A 264 18.73 -13.63 -3.78
CA ALA A 264 19.30 -14.00 -2.50
C ALA A 264 19.47 -12.79 -1.57
N GLU A 265 19.85 -11.63 -2.11
CA GLU A 265 19.96 -10.39 -1.34
C GLU A 265 18.60 -9.90 -0.82
N ALA A 266 17.57 -9.93 -1.68
CA ALA A 266 16.20 -9.59 -1.27
C ALA A 266 15.70 -10.54 -0.17
N GLU A 267 15.89 -11.86 -0.35
CA GLU A 267 15.55 -12.86 0.66
C GLU A 267 16.29 -12.64 1.98
N ALA A 268 17.59 -12.35 1.93
CA ALA A 268 18.40 -12.08 3.11
C ALA A 268 17.98 -10.78 3.82
N ALA A 269 17.56 -9.74 3.07
CA ALA A 269 17.01 -8.51 3.66
C ALA A 269 15.69 -8.77 4.42
N MET A 270 14.83 -9.62 3.85
CA MET A 270 13.60 -10.06 4.50
C MET A 270 13.90 -10.86 5.78
N GLU A 271 14.83 -11.82 5.72
CA GLU A 271 15.22 -12.64 6.88
C GLU A 271 15.81 -11.80 8.00
N ARG A 272 16.77 -10.90 7.68
CA ARG A 272 17.38 -10.00 8.68
C ARG A 272 16.33 -9.16 9.41
N THR A 273 15.35 -8.64 8.68
CA THR A 273 14.26 -7.84 9.27
C THR A 273 13.44 -8.65 10.27
N MET A 274 13.07 -9.88 9.91
CA MET A 274 12.32 -10.77 10.79
C MET A 274 13.10 -11.10 12.07
N VAL A 275 14.39 -11.42 11.95
CA VAL A 275 15.26 -11.76 13.11
C VAL A 275 15.44 -10.57 14.05
N VAL A 276 15.69 -9.37 13.52
CA VAL A 276 15.84 -8.16 14.33
C VAL A 276 14.54 -7.86 15.09
N GLU A 277 13.40 -7.95 14.43
CA GLU A 277 12.09 -7.70 15.06
C GLU A 277 11.78 -8.73 16.15
N LEU A 278 12.06 -10.01 15.92
CA LEU A 278 11.88 -11.06 16.94
C LEU A 278 12.78 -10.84 18.15
N SER A 279 14.03 -10.43 17.93
CA SER A 279 14.98 -10.10 19.00
C SER A 279 14.51 -8.89 19.83
N LEU A 280 14.01 -7.83 19.18
CA LEU A 280 13.46 -6.66 19.86
C LEU A 280 12.20 -6.99 20.67
N HIS A 281 11.31 -7.85 20.15
CA HIS A 281 10.13 -8.32 20.90
C HIS A 281 10.52 -9.21 22.08
N GLY A 282 11.51 -10.10 21.89
CA GLY A 282 12.05 -10.92 22.97
C GLY A 282 12.68 -10.08 24.09
N ALA A 283 13.44 -9.05 23.73
CA ALA A 283 14.02 -8.09 24.69
C ALA A 283 12.95 -7.23 25.40
N SER A 284 11.90 -6.81 24.68
CA SER A 284 10.76 -6.08 25.25
C SER A 284 9.96 -6.94 26.23
N LEU A 285 9.69 -8.21 25.89
CA LEU A 285 9.03 -9.17 26.77
C LEU A 285 9.89 -9.48 28.01
N ALA A 286 11.20 -9.69 27.84
CA ALA A 286 12.12 -9.88 28.97
C ALA A 286 12.15 -8.66 29.89
N SER A 287 12.09 -7.44 29.33
CA SER A 287 12.02 -6.19 30.10
C SER A 287 10.66 -6.01 30.79
N ALA A 288 9.57 -6.46 30.17
CA ALA A 288 8.22 -6.40 30.74
C ALA A 288 7.99 -7.43 31.86
N VAL A 289 8.59 -8.62 31.74
CA VAL A 289 8.57 -9.67 32.78
C VAL A 289 9.35 -9.25 34.03
N SER A 290 10.39 -8.43 33.88
CA SER A 290 11.17 -7.88 35.00
C SER A 290 10.41 -6.85 35.87
N ILE A 291 9.21 -6.39 35.45
CA ILE A 291 8.49 -5.29 36.12
C ILE A 291 7.23 -5.75 36.88
N LYS A 292 6.83 -7.03 36.83
CA LYS A 292 5.55 -7.45 37.46
C LYS A 292 5.54 -8.63 38.43
N ASP A 293 6.63 -9.35 38.65
CA ASP A 293 6.62 -10.47 39.59
C ASP A 293 7.88 -10.56 40.46
N VAL A 294 8.02 -9.69 41.47
CA VAL A 294 8.68 -10.06 42.75
C VAL A 294 8.08 -9.25 43.90
N ASN A 295 7.30 -9.92 44.74
CA ASN A 295 6.93 -9.46 46.07
C ASN A 295 8.16 -9.64 46.98
N PHE A 296 8.81 -8.56 47.42
CA PHE A 296 9.91 -8.63 48.39
C PHE A 296 9.37 -8.73 49.82
N PRO A 297 9.79 -9.73 50.62
CA PRO A 297 9.88 -9.55 52.07
C PRO A 297 11.20 -8.85 52.41
N ARG A 298 11.16 -7.82 53.27
CA ARG A 298 12.32 -7.43 54.11
C ARG A 298 12.68 -8.65 54.98
N ARG A 299 13.93 -8.95 55.33
CA ARG A 299 14.98 -8.09 55.87
C ARG A 299 16.28 -8.92 55.97
N GLU A 300 17.42 -8.23 55.91
CA GLU A 300 18.73 -8.53 56.54
C GLU A 300 19.29 -9.96 56.44
N ASP A 301 20.27 -10.17 55.55
CA ASP A 301 21.66 -10.55 55.89
C ASP A 301 22.41 -11.11 54.65
N TYR A 302 23.73 -10.95 54.67
CA TYR A 302 24.75 -11.42 53.70
C TYR A 302 24.99 -10.59 52.43
N LEU A 303 25.85 -9.59 52.60
CA LEU A 303 26.83 -9.19 51.58
C LEU A 303 27.92 -10.25 51.44
N GLU A 304 28.54 -10.25 50.25
CA GLU A 304 29.72 -11.03 49.81
C GLU A 304 29.47 -12.47 49.35
N GLN A 305 29.26 -12.66 48.04
CA GLN A 305 30.24 -13.30 47.14
C GLN A 305 29.62 -13.58 45.75
N HIS A 306 30.37 -13.21 44.69
CA HIS A 306 30.22 -13.57 43.26
C HIS A 306 29.35 -12.64 42.37
N ARG A 307 30.04 -11.72 41.66
CA ARG A 307 29.58 -11.17 40.37
C ARG A 307 30.08 -12.09 39.24
N PRO A 308 29.24 -12.60 38.32
CA PRO A 308 29.71 -13.08 37.04
C PRO A 308 29.91 -11.89 36.07
N SER A 309 30.90 -11.99 35.18
CA SER A 309 31.13 -10.99 34.12
C SER A 309 30.14 -11.19 32.98
N SER A 310 29.86 -10.11 32.25
CA SER A 310 28.90 -9.99 31.13
C SER A 310 29.08 -11.01 30.00
N ALA A 311 30.19 -11.76 29.97
CA ALA A 311 30.46 -12.79 28.99
C ALA A 311 29.75 -14.12 29.30
N ALA A 312 29.45 -14.42 30.57
CA ALA A 312 28.79 -15.68 30.95
C ALA A 312 27.30 -15.70 30.56
N LEU A 313 26.62 -14.55 30.62
CA LEU A 313 25.22 -14.40 30.24
C LEU A 313 24.96 -14.55 28.74
N LEU A 314 25.95 -14.22 27.90
CA LEU A 314 25.86 -14.38 26.43
C LEU A 314 26.02 -15.84 25.99
N LEU A 315 26.78 -16.64 26.73
CA LEU A 315 26.99 -18.07 26.45
C LEU A 315 25.78 -18.93 26.86
N GLU A 316 25.09 -18.60 27.96
CA GLU A 316 23.85 -19.29 28.35
C GLU A 316 22.68 -18.99 27.38
N LEU A 317 22.59 -17.76 26.85
CA LEU A 317 21.58 -17.42 25.84
C LEU A 317 21.82 -18.12 24.49
N GLN A 318 23.07 -18.34 24.07
CA GLN A 318 23.38 -19.10 22.85
C GLN A 318 23.08 -20.60 22.98
N ASN A 319 23.31 -21.19 24.15
CA ASN A 319 23.03 -22.61 24.37
C ASN A 319 21.52 -22.89 24.44
N THR A 320 20.74 -22.00 25.05
CA THR A 320 19.27 -22.15 25.13
C THR A 320 18.60 -22.04 23.74
N TYR A 321 19.19 -21.28 22.81
CA TYR A 321 18.69 -21.17 21.42
C TYR A 321 19.02 -22.39 20.55
N SER A 322 20.10 -23.14 20.84
CA SER A 322 20.39 -24.40 20.12
C SER A 322 19.41 -25.52 20.49
N ASP A 323 18.97 -25.58 21.75
CA ASP A 323 18.02 -26.61 22.21
C ASP A 323 16.58 -26.37 21.72
N MET A 324 16.21 -25.12 21.42
CA MET A 324 14.89 -24.79 20.87
C MET A 324 14.75 -25.10 19.37
N ILE A 325 15.87 -25.16 18.63
CA ILE A 325 15.89 -25.56 17.21
C ILE A 325 15.91 -27.09 17.06
N GLY A 326 16.34 -27.83 18.09
CA GLY A 326 16.36 -29.30 18.12
C GLY A 326 15.00 -30.00 18.29
N LEU A 327 13.93 -29.26 18.60
CA LEU A 327 12.59 -29.84 18.89
C LEU A 327 11.55 -29.67 17.77
N GLN A 328 11.91 -29.11 16.62
CA GLN A 328 11.06 -29.07 15.41
C GLN A 328 11.51 -30.03 14.29
N GLY A 329 12.54 -30.87 14.54
CA GLY A 329 13.12 -31.81 13.58
C GLY A 329 12.64 -33.27 13.67
N LEU A 330 11.77 -33.63 14.61
CA LEU A 330 11.30 -35.00 14.82
C LEU A 330 9.77 -35.03 14.82
N GLY A 331 9.18 -35.12 13.63
CA GLY A 331 7.73 -35.18 13.50
C GLY A 331 7.20 -35.41 12.09
N ILE A 332 7.97 -35.99 11.17
CA ILE A 332 7.41 -36.53 9.92
C ILE A 332 8.00 -37.92 9.66
N ALA A 333 7.07 -38.89 9.58
CA ALA A 333 7.15 -40.27 9.08
C ALA A 333 7.25 -41.39 10.12
N LEU A 334 6.09 -41.96 10.52
CA LEU A 334 5.70 -43.32 10.11
C LEU A 334 4.22 -43.66 10.44
N LEU A 335 3.44 -43.77 9.36
CA LEU A 335 2.34 -44.71 9.05
C LEU A 335 1.33 -45.22 10.11
N LEU A 336 0.05 -44.96 9.77
CA LEU A 336 -1.10 -45.87 9.75
C LEU A 336 -1.32 -46.80 10.95
N THR A 337 -2.34 -46.50 11.76
CA THR A 337 -3.52 -47.38 12.00
C THR A 337 -4.60 -46.55 12.69
N GLY A 338 -5.85 -46.75 12.25
CA GLY A 338 -6.96 -45.85 12.57
C GLY A 338 -7.49 -45.99 14.00
N GLN A 339 -7.98 -44.87 14.52
CA GLN A 339 -9.22 -44.82 15.30
C GLN A 339 -9.78 -43.40 15.23
N VAL A 340 -10.96 -43.30 14.63
CA VAL A 340 -11.79 -42.10 14.55
C VAL A 340 -12.35 -41.84 15.96
N ILE A 341 -11.97 -40.73 16.57
CA ILE A 341 -12.74 -40.15 17.67
C ILE A 341 -13.08 -38.72 17.24
N GLY A 342 -14.36 -38.53 16.94
CA GLY A 342 -14.92 -37.24 16.57
C GLY A 342 -14.87 -36.27 17.74
N ALA A 343 -14.21 -35.14 17.54
CA ALA A 343 -14.45 -33.92 18.29
C ALA A 343 -14.81 -32.84 17.27
N THR A 344 -16.09 -32.48 17.23
CA THR A 344 -16.61 -31.33 16.51
C THR A 344 -16.01 -30.05 17.08
N ILE A 345 -15.05 -29.46 16.37
CA ILE A 345 -14.58 -28.10 16.61
C ILE A 345 -15.57 -27.14 15.95
N PRO A 346 -16.15 -26.15 16.67
CA PRO A 346 -17.03 -25.16 16.07
C PRO A 346 -16.27 -24.32 15.04
N SER A 347 -16.89 -24.10 13.88
CA SER A 347 -16.39 -23.21 12.84
C SER A 347 -16.42 -21.76 13.33
N GLU A 348 -15.27 -21.17 13.63
CA GLU A 348 -15.15 -19.70 13.69
C GLU A 348 -14.79 -19.17 12.29
N SER A 349 -15.77 -18.49 11.69
CA SER A 349 -15.65 -17.72 10.46
C SER A 349 -14.88 -16.41 10.67
N PRO A 350 -14.21 -15.86 9.64
CA PRO A 350 -13.17 -14.84 9.76
C PRO A 350 -13.72 -13.43 10.06
N SER A 351 -13.16 -12.75 11.06
CA SER A 351 -13.56 -11.39 11.47
C SER A 351 -13.09 -10.32 10.48
N GLY A 352 -13.93 -10.01 9.49
CA GLY A 352 -13.84 -8.80 8.68
C GLY A 352 -14.59 -7.60 9.29
N LEU A 353 -14.15 -6.39 8.94
CA LEU A 353 -14.81 -5.07 9.01
C LEU A 353 -15.24 -4.52 10.40
N GLU A 354 -14.95 -3.25 10.64
CA GLU A 354 -15.43 -2.53 11.82
C GLU A 354 -16.69 -1.73 11.46
N ALA A 355 -17.84 -2.09 12.05
CA ALA A 355 -19.03 -1.22 12.04
C ALA A 355 -18.81 -0.12 13.09
N ARG A 356 -17.78 0.72 12.86
CA ARG A 356 -17.29 1.67 13.87
C ARG A 356 -18.41 2.62 14.27
N GLY A 357 -18.79 2.58 15.53
CA GLY A 357 -19.83 3.45 16.09
C GLY A 357 -21.27 3.04 15.80
N MET A 358 -21.53 2.02 14.97
CA MET A 358 -22.90 1.58 14.71
C MET A 358 -23.44 0.81 15.94
N PRO A 359 -24.61 1.20 16.50
CA PRO A 359 -25.20 0.50 17.64
C PRO A 359 -25.55 -0.95 17.29
N ALA A 360 -25.32 -1.89 18.20
CA ALA A 360 -25.58 -3.32 18.00
C ALA A 360 -26.98 -3.64 17.46
N ARG A 361 -27.96 -2.79 17.81
CA ARG A 361 -29.32 -2.76 17.31
C ARG A 361 -29.69 -1.33 16.96
N VAL A 362 -30.38 -1.15 15.83
CA VAL A 362 -30.89 0.14 15.39
C VAL A 362 -32.38 0.02 15.07
N THR A 363 -33.11 1.08 15.38
CA THR A 363 -34.55 1.22 15.20
C THR A 363 -34.83 2.37 14.24
N CYS A 364 -35.66 2.12 13.23
CA CYS A 364 -36.20 3.13 12.33
C CYS A 364 -37.71 3.25 12.55
N LYS A 365 -38.18 4.44 12.93
CA LYS A 365 -39.61 4.75 13.01
C LYS A 365 -40.00 5.55 11.78
N VAL A 366 -40.83 4.96 10.93
CA VAL A 366 -41.31 5.57 9.68
C VAL A 366 -42.84 5.49 9.64
N SER A 367 -43.45 6.18 8.68
CA SER A 367 -44.91 6.25 8.56
C SER A 367 -45.60 4.89 8.41
N THR A 368 -44.92 3.89 7.85
CA THR A 368 -45.44 2.54 7.63
C THR A 368 -45.20 1.58 8.81
N GLY A 369 -44.38 1.94 9.79
CA GLY A 369 -44.10 1.08 10.93
C GLY A 369 -42.78 1.35 11.64
N THR A 370 -42.45 0.45 12.57
CA THR A 370 -41.15 0.45 13.28
C THR A 370 -40.33 -0.73 12.80
N PHE A 371 -39.16 -0.44 12.24
CA PHE A 371 -38.21 -1.44 11.77
C PHE A 371 -37.04 -1.57 12.72
N ILE A 372 -36.62 -2.80 13.01
CA ILE A 372 -35.51 -3.11 13.90
C ILE A 372 -34.49 -3.97 13.17
N PHE A 373 -33.24 -3.51 13.15
CA PHE A 373 -32.13 -4.20 12.52
C PHE A 373 -30.97 -4.39 13.49
N THR A 374 -30.23 -5.48 13.34
CA THR A 374 -28.94 -5.67 14.02
C THR A 374 -27.79 -5.28 13.10
N VAL A 375 -26.65 -4.90 13.68
CA VAL A 375 -25.40 -4.68 12.90
C VAL A 375 -25.04 -5.92 12.08
N GLN A 376 -25.29 -7.11 12.64
CA GLN A 376 -25.02 -8.37 11.95
C GLN A 376 -25.89 -8.52 10.70
N GLN A 377 -27.18 -8.20 10.76
CA GLN A 377 -28.06 -8.23 9.59
C GLN A 377 -27.60 -7.25 8.51
N ALA A 378 -27.27 -6.01 8.88
CA ALA A 378 -26.76 -5.01 7.95
C ALA A 378 -25.46 -5.47 7.27
N ARG A 379 -24.56 -6.08 8.06
CA ARG A 379 -23.30 -6.63 7.57
C ARG A 379 -23.49 -7.81 6.62
N GLU A 380 -24.45 -8.69 6.90
CA GLU A 380 -24.78 -9.80 5.99
C GLU A 380 -25.24 -9.27 4.63
N GLU A 381 -26.14 -8.28 4.59
CA GLU A 381 -26.58 -7.67 3.32
C GLU A 381 -25.43 -7.02 2.57
N TYR A 382 -24.58 -6.24 3.26
CA TYR A 382 -23.38 -5.68 2.65
C TYR A 382 -22.47 -6.77 2.06
N ASN A 383 -22.25 -7.87 2.78
CA ASN A 383 -21.41 -8.96 2.32
C ASN A 383 -21.95 -9.67 1.08
N ARG A 384 -23.28 -9.67 0.86
CA ARG A 384 -23.89 -10.23 -0.37
C ARG A 384 -23.53 -9.46 -1.62
N VAL A 385 -23.30 -8.15 -1.49
CA VAL A 385 -23.14 -7.26 -2.65
C VAL A 385 -21.75 -6.68 -2.81
N ARG A 386 -20.92 -6.66 -1.76
CA ARG A 386 -19.59 -6.04 -1.81
C ARG A 386 -18.72 -6.54 -2.96
N GLY A 387 -18.79 -7.83 -3.28
CA GLY A 387 -18.01 -8.47 -4.34
C GLY A 387 -18.51 -8.16 -5.76
N LEU A 388 -19.65 -7.48 -5.89
CA LEU A 388 -20.22 -7.08 -7.18
C LEU A 388 -19.72 -5.70 -7.64
N TYR A 389 -18.96 -4.97 -6.81
CA TYR A 389 -18.46 -3.65 -7.21
C TYR A 389 -17.43 -3.79 -8.33
N ASN A 390 -17.62 -3.06 -9.43
CA ASN A 390 -16.64 -2.96 -10.49
C ASN A 390 -15.80 -1.68 -10.28
N PRO A 391 -14.54 -1.80 -9.84
CA PRO A 391 -13.70 -0.64 -9.53
C PRO A 391 -13.31 0.15 -10.79
N SER A 392 -13.18 -0.49 -11.95
CA SER A 392 -12.84 0.17 -13.21
C SER A 392 -13.92 1.12 -13.68
N THR A 393 -15.19 0.76 -13.49
CA THR A 393 -16.34 1.59 -13.87
C THR A 393 -16.91 2.41 -12.71
N LYS A 394 -16.41 2.19 -11.49
CA LYS A 394 -16.91 2.76 -10.23
C LYS A 394 -18.42 2.58 -10.05
N LYS A 395 -18.93 1.38 -10.38
CA LYS A 395 -20.36 1.05 -10.38
C LYS A 395 -20.59 -0.40 -9.99
N TYR A 396 -21.83 -0.72 -9.62
CA TYR A 396 -22.33 -2.09 -9.48
C TYR A 396 -23.07 -2.49 -10.77
N PRO A 397 -22.52 -3.39 -11.61
CA PRO A 397 -23.16 -3.82 -12.85
C PRO A 397 -24.20 -4.92 -12.57
N THR A 398 -25.28 -4.56 -11.89
CA THR A 398 -26.29 -5.51 -11.39
C THR A 398 -27.60 -5.39 -12.16
N LYS A 399 -28.32 -6.51 -12.33
CA LYS A 399 -29.60 -6.54 -13.07
C LYS A 399 -30.72 -5.83 -12.31
N SER A 400 -30.66 -5.82 -10.99
CA SER A 400 -31.65 -5.16 -10.15
C SER A 400 -31.51 -3.63 -10.12
N GLY A 401 -30.38 -3.09 -10.59
CA GLY A 401 -30.00 -1.69 -10.39
C GLY A 401 -29.55 -1.35 -8.96
N TYR A 402 -29.45 -2.33 -8.07
CA TYR A 402 -28.90 -2.21 -6.71
C TYR A 402 -27.65 -3.09 -6.54
N PRO A 403 -26.65 -2.69 -5.73
CA PRO A 403 -26.54 -1.39 -5.07
C PRO A 403 -26.35 -0.24 -6.06
N HIS A 404 -26.71 0.97 -5.64
CA HIS A 404 -26.47 2.20 -6.42
C HIS A 404 -26.00 3.33 -5.51
N GLU A 405 -25.38 4.35 -6.11
CA GLU A 405 -24.81 5.49 -5.40
C GLU A 405 -25.94 6.30 -4.73
N PHE A 406 -25.75 6.58 -3.43
CA PHE A 406 -26.66 7.39 -2.63
C PHE A 406 -26.10 8.80 -2.49
N SER A 407 -26.77 9.78 -3.10
CA SER A 407 -26.29 11.17 -3.16
C SER A 407 -26.42 11.96 -1.85
N ASN A 408 -27.07 11.40 -0.82
CA ASN A 408 -27.25 12.00 0.51
C ASN A 408 -27.70 13.48 0.53
N PHE A 409 -28.69 13.84 -0.29
CA PHE A 409 -29.25 15.20 -0.31
C PHE A 409 -29.86 15.64 1.03
N GLY A 410 -30.19 14.69 1.91
CA GLY A 410 -30.72 14.96 3.26
C GLY A 410 -29.66 15.27 4.33
N ASP A 411 -28.37 15.37 3.95
CA ASP A 411 -27.22 15.54 4.85
C ASP A 411 -27.22 14.59 6.07
N ILE A 412 -27.62 13.33 5.85
CA ILE A 412 -27.67 12.31 6.90
C ILE A 412 -26.25 12.09 7.43
N LYS A 413 -26.11 12.16 8.76
CA LYS A 413 -24.85 11.87 9.48
C LYS A 413 -24.82 10.41 9.94
N PHE A 414 -24.00 9.62 9.29
CA PHE A 414 -23.77 8.21 9.59
C PHE A 414 -22.88 8.03 10.83
N ASP A 415 -22.95 6.86 11.46
CA ASP A 415 -22.22 6.62 12.72
C ASP A 415 -20.71 6.47 12.47
N ASP A 416 -20.34 5.89 11.33
CA ASP A 416 -18.95 5.88 10.88
C ASP A 416 -18.57 7.24 10.29
N THR A 417 -17.70 7.96 10.98
CA THR A 417 -17.19 9.27 10.56
C THR A 417 -16.53 9.27 9.18
N ALA A 418 -16.01 8.13 8.72
CA ALA A 418 -15.46 7.98 7.37
C ALA A 418 -16.52 8.25 6.29
N CYS A 419 -17.79 7.96 6.57
CA CYS A 419 -18.91 8.18 5.65
C CYS A 419 -19.41 9.63 5.62
N ASN A 420 -18.90 10.49 6.50
CA ASN A 420 -19.35 11.88 6.65
C ASN A 420 -18.32 12.92 6.15
N SER A 421 -17.16 12.47 5.65
CA SER A 421 -16.04 13.36 5.31
C SER A 421 -16.37 14.30 4.15
N LYS A 422 -16.41 15.61 4.44
CA LYS A 422 -16.52 16.67 3.40
C LYS A 422 -15.19 17.00 2.75
N LYS A 423 -14.06 16.73 3.41
CA LYS A 423 -12.70 17.01 2.91
C LYS A 423 -12.22 15.96 1.89
N ARG A 424 -12.73 14.73 2.01
CA ARG A 424 -12.48 13.61 1.11
C ARG A 424 -13.83 12.93 0.88
N PRO A 425 -14.67 13.45 -0.03
CA PRO A 425 -16.00 12.89 -0.25
C PRO A 425 -15.88 11.45 -0.75
N VAL A 426 -16.37 10.52 0.06
CA VAL A 426 -16.45 9.10 -0.30
C VAL A 426 -17.81 8.81 -0.91
N LYS A 427 -17.83 8.04 -2.00
CA LYS A 427 -19.09 7.57 -2.56
C LYS A 427 -19.71 6.53 -1.63
N ILE A 428 -20.93 6.81 -1.20
CA ILE A 428 -21.74 5.87 -0.43
C ILE A 428 -22.80 5.24 -1.33
N TYR A 429 -23.10 3.99 -1.04
CA TYR A 429 -24.03 3.16 -1.78
C TYR A 429 -25.10 2.65 -0.84
N GLU A 430 -26.28 2.43 -1.40
CA GLU A 430 -27.41 1.87 -0.67
C GLU A 430 -27.85 0.52 -1.27
N PHE A 431 -28.20 -0.43 -0.40
CA PHE A 431 -28.74 -1.73 -0.79
C PHE A 431 -29.93 -2.13 0.09
N PRO A 432 -31.00 -2.74 -0.45
CA PRO A 432 -32.17 -3.14 0.33
C PRO A 432 -31.86 -4.06 1.52
N ILE A 433 -32.59 -3.86 2.62
CA ILE A 433 -32.56 -4.74 3.80
C ILE A 433 -33.99 -4.96 4.32
N TYR A 434 -34.32 -6.21 4.67
CA TYR A 434 -35.61 -6.58 5.23
C TYR A 434 -35.49 -6.96 6.70
N GLN A 435 -36.49 -6.59 7.50
CA GLN A 435 -36.57 -7.05 8.87
C GLN A 435 -36.88 -8.54 8.90
N ARG A 436 -36.15 -9.30 9.73
CA ARG A 436 -36.44 -10.73 9.94
C ARG A 436 -37.78 -10.88 10.69
N SER A 437 -38.61 -11.83 10.27
CA SER A 437 -39.83 -12.17 11.01
C SER A 437 -39.47 -12.74 12.39
N SER A 438 -40.34 -12.51 13.38
CA SER A 438 -40.21 -13.09 14.71
C SER A 438 -40.38 -14.62 14.74
N GLU A 439 -40.87 -15.21 13.65
CA GLU A 439 -41.21 -16.64 13.52
C GLU A 439 -40.12 -17.50 12.88
N GLY A 440 -38.94 -16.94 12.59
CA GLY A 440 -37.76 -17.71 12.17
C GLY A 440 -37.82 -18.31 10.76
N THR A 441 -38.86 -18.02 9.98
CA THR A 441 -38.91 -18.34 8.55
C THR A 441 -37.86 -17.48 7.83
N GLY A 442 -36.95 -18.12 7.09
CA GLY A 442 -35.72 -17.54 6.53
C GLY A 442 -35.81 -16.08 6.09
N ALA A 443 -34.80 -15.29 6.48
CA ALA A 443 -34.72 -13.88 6.13
C ALA A 443 -34.90 -13.69 4.61
N VAL A 444 -35.89 -12.88 4.22
CA VAL A 444 -36.05 -12.47 2.82
C VAL A 444 -34.88 -11.54 2.50
N HIS A 445 -34.20 -11.79 1.39
CA HIS A 445 -33.07 -10.99 0.92
C HIS A 445 -33.36 -10.46 -0.48
N TYR A 446 -32.84 -9.28 -0.80
CA TYR A 446 -32.92 -8.74 -2.15
C TYR A 446 -31.78 -9.30 -2.99
N ASP A 447 -32.05 -9.74 -4.21
CA ASP A 447 -31.05 -10.35 -5.09
C ASP A 447 -30.60 -9.34 -6.14
N ALA A 448 -29.35 -8.88 -6.01
CA ALA A 448 -28.76 -7.92 -6.93
C ALA A 448 -28.75 -8.43 -8.39
N ASN A 449 -28.66 -9.76 -8.59
CA ASN A 449 -28.54 -10.38 -9.90
C ASN A 449 -29.88 -10.71 -10.58
N LYS A 450 -31.01 -10.48 -9.91
CA LYS A 450 -32.37 -10.58 -10.49
C LYS A 450 -32.88 -9.23 -10.95
N SER A 451 -33.66 -9.20 -12.03
CA SER A 451 -34.34 -7.99 -12.47
C SER A 451 -35.37 -7.55 -11.44
N LYS A 452 -35.74 -6.25 -11.39
CA LYS A 452 -36.74 -5.74 -10.44
C LYS A 452 -38.11 -6.41 -10.58
N SER A 453 -38.46 -6.90 -11.77
CA SER A 453 -39.70 -7.63 -12.06
C SER A 453 -39.75 -9.04 -11.47
N ASP A 454 -38.59 -9.64 -11.17
CA ASP A 454 -38.46 -11.07 -10.89
C ASP A 454 -38.30 -11.37 -9.39
N GLN A 455 -38.51 -10.37 -8.54
CA GLN A 455 -38.31 -10.45 -7.10
C GLN A 455 -39.23 -9.47 -6.34
N PRO A 456 -39.44 -9.66 -5.03
CA PRO A 456 -40.18 -8.69 -4.21
C PRO A 456 -39.54 -7.30 -4.28
N GLY A 457 -40.37 -6.25 -4.24
CA GLY A 457 -39.90 -4.87 -4.24
C GLY A 457 -38.96 -4.58 -3.06
N PRO A 458 -38.02 -3.62 -3.19
CA PRO A 458 -36.85 -3.46 -2.29
C PRO A 458 -37.17 -3.06 -0.83
N GLY A 459 -38.44 -3.00 -0.42
CA GLY A 459 -38.85 -2.56 0.92
C GLY A 459 -38.48 -1.10 1.22
N GLU A 460 -38.74 -0.67 2.47
CA GLU A 460 -38.52 0.72 2.88
C GLU A 460 -37.08 1.03 3.31
N CYS A 461 -36.30 0.02 3.67
CA CYS A 461 -35.02 0.21 4.35
C CYS A 461 -33.82 -0.19 3.51
N ARG A 462 -32.69 0.45 3.80
CA ARG A 462 -31.43 0.33 3.07
C ARG A 462 -30.27 0.22 4.04
N VAL A 463 -29.39 -0.74 3.81
CA VAL A 463 -28.03 -0.69 4.36
C VAL A 463 -27.20 0.30 3.54
N VAL A 464 -26.43 1.14 4.22
CA VAL A 464 -25.56 2.16 3.61
C VAL A 464 -24.11 1.82 3.89
N PHE A 465 -23.29 1.90 2.86
CA PHE A 465 -21.88 1.53 2.94
C PHE A 465 -21.03 2.27 1.90
N THR A 466 -19.71 2.22 2.05
CA THR A 466 -18.77 2.66 1.01
C THR A 466 -18.29 1.45 0.20
N ALA A 467 -18.24 1.59 -1.12
CA ALA A 467 -17.79 0.50 -2.00
C ALA A 467 -16.26 0.35 -2.00
N GLU A 468 -15.53 1.47 -2.04
CA GLU A 468 -14.07 1.50 -2.19
C GLU A 468 -13.34 1.15 -0.88
N ASN A 469 -13.86 1.63 0.26
CA ASN A 469 -13.19 1.51 1.56
C ASN A 469 -13.89 0.53 2.50
N GLY A 470 -15.02 -0.05 2.09
CA GLY A 470 -15.72 -1.11 2.82
C GLY A 470 -16.30 -0.71 4.18
N HIS A 471 -16.52 0.58 4.44
CA HIS A 471 -17.19 1.02 5.68
C HIS A 471 -18.69 0.71 5.64
N LEU A 472 -19.21 0.08 6.70
CA LEU A 472 -20.64 -0.05 6.95
C LEU A 472 -21.13 1.21 7.66
N CYS A 473 -21.72 2.13 6.92
CA CYS A 473 -22.08 3.47 7.40
C CYS A 473 -23.31 3.47 8.31
N GLY A 474 -24.27 2.58 8.06
CA GLY A 474 -25.48 2.45 8.88
C GLY A 474 -26.65 1.85 8.12
N VAL A 475 -27.85 2.02 8.70
CA VAL A 475 -29.13 1.66 8.06
C VAL A 475 -30.00 2.90 8.02
N MET A 476 -30.73 3.09 6.93
CA MET A 476 -31.73 4.15 6.78
C MET A 476 -33.02 3.59 6.19
N CYS A 477 -34.14 4.25 6.44
CA CYS A 477 -35.42 3.90 5.83
C CYS A 477 -36.06 5.13 5.19
N HIS A 478 -36.86 4.90 4.16
CA HIS A 478 -37.73 5.94 3.59
C HIS A 478 -38.68 6.45 4.69
N LYS A 479 -38.76 7.77 4.87
CA LYS A 479 -39.69 8.39 5.81
C LYS A 479 -41.15 8.06 5.46
N SER A 480 -41.44 8.02 4.16
CA SER A 480 -42.71 7.56 3.62
C SER A 480 -42.53 6.88 2.26
N MET A 481 -43.30 5.81 2.04
CA MET A 481 -43.45 5.14 0.75
C MET A 481 -44.82 5.44 0.09
N THR A 482 -45.66 6.25 0.74
CA THR A 482 -46.96 6.64 0.16
C THR A 482 -46.78 7.70 -0.94
N PRO A 483 -47.51 7.60 -2.06
CA PRO A 483 -47.52 8.64 -3.09
C PRO A 483 -47.89 10.00 -2.48
N GLY A 484 -47.02 11.00 -2.64
CA GLY A 484 -47.21 12.35 -2.08
C GLY A 484 -46.74 12.56 -0.63
N GLY A 485 -46.19 11.53 0.04
CA GLY A 485 -45.55 11.65 1.35
C GLY A 485 -44.14 12.27 1.30
N ASP A 486 -43.55 12.58 2.46
CA ASP A 486 -42.17 13.12 2.57
C ASP A 486 -41.16 12.16 1.92
N GLN A 487 -40.68 12.56 0.74
CA GLN A 487 -39.72 11.82 -0.07
C GLN A 487 -38.32 12.07 0.50
N GLY A 488 -37.89 11.20 1.42
CA GLY A 488 -36.56 11.28 2.01
C GLY A 488 -36.22 10.07 2.85
N PHE A 489 -34.98 10.01 3.30
CA PHE A 489 -34.49 8.95 4.19
C PHE A 489 -34.29 9.48 5.61
N ILE A 490 -34.48 8.60 6.60
CA ILE A 490 -34.09 8.80 7.98
C ILE A 490 -33.11 7.71 8.40
N LYS A 491 -32.02 8.08 9.08
CA LYS A 491 -31.09 7.11 9.66
C LYS A 491 -31.76 6.37 10.82
N CYS A 492 -31.59 5.05 10.87
CA CYS A 492 -31.96 4.28 12.05
C CYS A 492 -30.98 4.55 13.18
N THR A 493 -31.48 4.60 14.41
CA THR A 493 -30.71 4.95 15.61
C THR A 493 -30.96 3.93 16.71
N ALA A 494 -30.07 3.87 17.71
CA ALA A 494 -30.21 2.93 18.84
C ALA A 494 -31.60 2.95 19.48
#